data_AF-A0A821C908-F1
#
_entry.id   AF-A0A821C908-F1
#
_cell.length_a   1.000
_cell.length_b   1.000
_cell.length_c   1.000
_cell.angle_alpha   90.00
_cell.angle_beta   90.00
_cell.angle_gamma   90.00
#
_symmetry.space_group_name_H-M   'P 1'
#
loop_
_entity.id
_entity.type
_entity.pdbx_description
1 polymer ?
#
loop_
_entity_poly.entity_id
_entity_poly.type
_entity_poly.pdbx_seq_one_letter_code
_entity_poly.pdbx_strand_id
1 'polypeptide(L)' 'MPFVPPSEKQIAEALGDVINLSEDIQKALTIQISESFQSIPKPGYWGWLNQRQECGQTFDSFEQMSTKAMPHST' A
#
# COMPACT_ATOMS: atom_id res chain seq x y z
N MET A 1 12.74 -5.88 -1.73
CA MET A 1 13.02 -5.46 -0.34
C MET A 1 11.78 -5.77 0.49
N PRO A 2 11.86 -6.50 1.62
CA PRO A 2 10.70 -6.73 2.46
C PRO A 2 10.24 -5.40 3.07
N PHE A 3 8.93 -5.21 3.24
CA PHE A 3 8.39 -4.09 4.00
C PHE A 3 8.88 -4.19 5.44
N VAL A 4 9.31 -3.07 6.00
CA VAL A 4 9.74 -2.94 7.40
C VAL A 4 8.83 -1.92 8.06
N PRO A 5 8.10 -2.28 9.13
CA PRO A 5 7.26 -1.32 9.83
C PRO A 5 8.13 -0.21 10.45
N PRO A 6 7.62 1.03 10.51
CA PRO A 6 8.33 2.13 11.16
C PRO A 6 8.53 1.85 12.65
N SER A 7 9.64 2.33 13.20
CA SER A 7 9.93 2.28 14.64
C SER A 7 9.10 3.31 15.43
N GLU A 8 8.96 3.12 16.75
CA GLU A 8 8.28 4.07 17.65
C GLU A 8 8.84 5.48 17.53
N LYS A 9 10.16 5.59 17.40
CA LYS A 9 10.83 6.87 17.21
C LYS A 9 10.40 7.56 15.91
N GLN A 10 10.34 6.82 14.79
CA GLN A 10 9.94 7.36 13.49
C GLN A 10 8.46 7.78 13.49
N ILE A 11 7.60 7.04 14.17
CA ILE A 11 6.19 7.42 14.33
C ILE A 11 6.07 8.68 15.20
N ALA A 12 6.77 8.74 16.34
CA ALA A 12 6.74 9.90 17.22
C ALA A 12 7.27 11.16 16.52
N GLU A 13 8.36 11.06 15.76
CA GLU A 13 8.89 12.15 14.94
C GLU A 13 7.89 12.61 13.87
N ALA A 14 7.14 11.69 13.25
CA ALA A 14 6.16 12.02 12.24
C ALA A 14 4.85 12.61 12.82
N LEU A 15 4.42 12.16 13.99
CA LEU A 15 3.23 12.65 14.68
C LEU A 15 3.44 14.04 15.30
N GLY A 16 4.66 14.35 15.73
CA GLY A 16 4.97 15.60 16.40
C GLY A 16 4.33 15.72 17.78
N ASP A 17 4.10 16.96 18.24
CA ASP A 17 3.50 17.20 19.55
C ASP A 17 1.98 17.02 19.53
N VAL A 18 1.53 15.89 20.07
CA VAL A 18 0.11 15.52 20.19
C VAL A 18 -0.51 15.96 21.53
N ILE A 19 0.25 16.58 22.45
CA ILE A 19 -0.18 16.90 23.82
C ILE A 19 -1.31 17.94 23.83
N ASN A 20 -1.36 18.82 22.82
CA ASN A 20 -2.36 19.88 22.70
C ASN A 20 -3.64 19.45 21.95
N LEU A 21 -3.73 18.18 21.53
CA LEU A 21 -4.91 17.65 20.86
C LEU A 21 -5.95 17.19 21.89
N SER A 22 -7.23 17.18 21.52
CA SER A 22 -8.27 16.59 22.36
C SER A 22 -7.99 15.10 22.62
N GLU A 23 -8.41 14.58 23.78
CA GLU A 23 -8.18 13.18 24.17
C GLU A 23 -8.63 12.17 23.10
N ASP A 24 -9.74 12.42 22.39
CA ASP A 24 -10.24 11.54 21.35
C ASP A 24 -9.27 11.43 20.16
N ILE A 25 -8.63 12.55 19.80
CA ILE A 25 -7.62 12.59 18.74
C ILE A 25 -6.32 11.93 19.22
N GLN A 26 -5.92 12.14 20.47
CA GLN A 26 -4.75 11.46 21.02
C GLN A 26 -4.92 9.93 21.01
N LYS A 27 -6.12 9.44 21.38
CA LYS A 27 -6.46 8.01 21.31
C LYS A 27 -6.44 7.50 19.87
N ALA A 28 -7.01 8.25 18.93
CA ALA A 28 -7.02 7.87 17.51
C ALA A 28 -5.60 7.82 16.91
N LEU A 29 -4.67 8.65 17.40
CA LEU A 29 -3.28 8.71 16.94
C LEU A 29 -2.33 7.78 17.71
N THR A 30 -2.80 7.13 18.78
CA THR A 30 -2.01 6.14 19.52
C THR A 30 -1.93 4.86 18.68
N ILE A 31 -0.93 4.78 17.81
CA ILE A 31 -0.66 3.60 16.99
C ILE A 31 0.17 2.61 17.81
N GLN A 32 -0.40 1.45 18.15
CA GLN A 32 0.37 0.34 18.72
C GLN A 32 1.08 -0.43 17.60
N ILE A 33 2.40 -0.25 17.50
CA ILE A 33 3.22 -0.77 16.38
C ILE A 33 3.18 -2.30 16.30
N SER A 34 3.14 -2.97 17.45
CA SER A 34 3.11 -4.43 17.53
C SER A 34 1.88 -5.07 16.88
N GLU A 35 0.77 -4.33 16.79
CA GLU A 35 -0.51 -4.85 16.28
C GLU A 35 -0.91 -4.22 14.93
N SER A 36 -0.42 -3.02 14.62
CA SER A 36 -0.91 -2.24 13.47
C SER A 36 -0.33 -2.65 12.12
N PHE A 37 0.86 -3.27 12.09
CA PHE A 37 1.59 -3.58 10.85
C PHE A 37 1.82 -5.08 10.66
N GLN A 38 0.78 -5.88 10.85
CA GLN A 38 0.87 -7.30 10.53
C GLN A 38 1.04 -7.51 9.02
N SER A 39 1.85 -8.51 8.66
CA SER A 39 2.00 -8.88 7.26
C SER A 39 0.66 -9.37 6.72
N ILE A 40 0.23 -8.79 5.59
CA ILE A 40 -0.94 -9.30 4.88
C ILE A 40 -0.60 -10.72 4.40
N PRO A 41 -1.45 -11.71 4.69
CA PRO A 41 -1.20 -13.06 4.21
C PRO A 41 -1.13 -13.06 2.68
N LYS A 42 -0.22 -13.86 2.12
CA LYS A 42 -0.15 -14.02 0.66
C LYS A 42 -1.51 -14.50 0.15
N PRO A 43 -1.98 -14.00 -1.01
CA PRO A 43 -3.22 -14.50 -1.59
C PRO A 43 -3.13 -16.02 -1.73
N GLY A 44 -4.20 -16.71 -1.29
CA GLY A 44 -4.26 -18.17 -1.36
C GLY A 44 -4.25 -18.67 -2.81
N TYR A 45 -4.17 -19.99 -2.98
CA TYR A 45 -4.23 -20.62 -4.31
C TYR A 45 -5.50 -20.24 -5.10
N TRP A 46 -6.61 -20.00 -4.39
CA TRP A 46 -7.88 -19.53 -4.93
C TRP A 46 -8.03 -18.01 -4.95
N GLY A 47 -6.97 -17.28 -4.61
CA GLY A 47 -6.96 -15.82 -4.60
C GLY A 47 -7.14 -15.28 -6.01
N TRP A 48 -8.11 -14.38 -6.19
CA TRP A 48 -8.39 -13.73 -7.47
C TRP A 48 -7.13 -13.13 -8.13
N LEU A 49 -6.26 -12.50 -7.33
CA LEU A 49 -4.98 -11.94 -7.77
C LEU A 49 -3.96 -13.00 -8.25
N ASN A 50 -4.04 -14.24 -7.77
CA ASN A 50 -3.16 -15.32 -8.22
C ASN A 50 -3.64 -15.97 -9.52
N GLN A 51 -4.94 -15.94 -9.80
CA GLN A 51 -5.53 -16.68 -10.91
C GLN A 51 -5.75 -15.83 -12.17
N ARG A 52 -5.73 -14.50 -12.04
CA ARG A 52 -6.06 -13.58 -13.13
C ARG A 52 -4.82 -12.88 -13.62
N GLN A 53 -4.50 -13.14 -14.88
CA GLN A 53 -3.69 -12.25 -15.69
C GLN A 53 -4.60 -11.42 -16.59
N GLU A 54 -4.72 -10.13 -16.28
CA GLU A 54 -5.48 -9.19 -17.08
C GLU A 54 -4.53 -8.43 -18.02
N CYS A 55 -5.02 -8.05 -19.19
CA CYS A 55 -4.22 -7.26 -20.13
C CYS A 55 -3.93 -5.89 -19.50
N GLY A 56 -2.67 -5.49 -19.43
CA GLY A 56 -2.25 -4.24 -18.78
C GLY A 56 -2.08 -4.34 -17.27
N GLN A 57 -2.18 -5.53 -16.67
CA GLN A 57 -2.02 -5.72 -15.23
C GLN A 57 -0.59 -5.40 -14.75
N THR A 58 0.42 -5.62 -15.59
CA THR A 58 1.79 -5.16 -15.34
C THR A 58 2.05 -3.86 -16.06
N PHE A 59 2.95 -3.03 -15.51
CA PHE A 59 3.36 -1.78 -16.14
C PHE A 59 3.88 -2.00 -17.58
N ASP A 60 4.73 -3.00 -17.77
CA ASP A 60 5.22 -3.37 -19.10
C ASP A 60 4.08 -3.80 -20.04
N SER A 61 3.10 -4.56 -19.54
CA SER A 61 1.93 -4.93 -20.35
C SER A 61 1.08 -3.72 -20.71
N PHE A 62 0.99 -2.72 -19.85
CA PHE A 62 0.26 -1.48 -20.10
C PHE A 62 0.94 -0.64 -21.20
N GLU A 63 2.26 -0.47 -21.14
CA GLU A 63 3.03 0.24 -22.18
C GLU A 63 2.93 -0.45 -23.55
N GLN A 64 2.91 -1.78 -23.57
CA GLN A 64 2.72 -2.54 -24.81
C GLN A 64 1.30 -2.42 -25.38
N MET A 65 0.29 -2.13 -24.56
CA MET A 65 -1.08 -1.87 -25.03
C MET A 65 -1.27 -0.46 -25.55
N SER A 66 -0.71 0.55 -24.87
CA SER A 66 -0.82 1.95 -25.30
C SER A 66 -0.16 2.19 -26.66
N THR A 67 0.92 1.47 -26.95
CA THR A 67 1.63 1.50 -28.24
C THR A 67 0.90 0.73 -29.35
N LYS A 68 0.08 -0.27 -29.01
CA LYS A 68 -0.67 -1.11 -29.98
C LYS A 68 -2.04 -0.55 -30.34
N ALA A 69 -2.63 0.31 -29.50
CA ALA A 69 -3.98 0.86 -29.68
C ALA A 69 -4.07 2.04 -30.68
N MET A 70 -2.96 2.48 -31.28
CA MET A 70 -2.98 3.58 -32.26
C MET A 70 -2.25 3.20 -33.56
N PRO A 71 -2.84 2.37 -34.45
CA PRO A 71 -2.58 2.57 -35.87
C PRO A 71 -3.31 3.84 -36.27
N HIS A 72 -2.56 4.93 -36.43
CA HIS A 72 -3.01 6.12 -37.13
C HIS A 72 -3.75 5.71 -38.41
N SER A 73 -5.07 5.87 -38.42
CA SER A 73 -5.86 5.84 -39.65
C SER A 73 -5.32 6.97 -40.53
N THR A 74 -4.68 6.58 -41.62
CA THR A 74 -4.35 7.49 -42.72
C THR A 74 -5.57 7.67 -43.61
#